data_AF-A0A2R3JLB0-F1
#
_entry.id   AF-A0A2R3JLB0-F1
#
_cell.length_a   1.000
_cell.length_b   1.000
_cell.length_c   1.000
_cell.angle_alpha   90.00
_cell.angle_beta   90.00
_cell.angle_gamma   90.00
#
_symmetry.space_group_name_H-M   'P 1'
#
loop_
_entity.id
_entity.type
_entity.pdbx_description
1 polymer ?
#
loop_
_entity_poly.entity_id
_entity_poly.type
_entity_poly.pdbx_seq_one_letter_code
_entity_poly.pdbx_strand_id
1 'polypeptide(L)'
;MLKRGIIKGGQGLTLIIAGGLVGWMLVAMIQIMLIALPAITGLTISLISFLSLALLIGVWMLAHLLARRKTSGIILAFTILTLIKLPIVGLLKIAPTSDFWNYHALAAYSAQGMTWKTMAETGRLGAYVIFPHTLNIANFFSFGAAFGGTNFFISQLINISSTWLDMLLLYWLGSRWFSREVGITAGLLFLRYSCILVV
;
A
#
# COMPACT_ATOMS: atom_id res chain seq x y z
N MET A 1 33.68 -17.20 -0.65
CA MET A 1 33.72 -15.75 -0.98
C MET A 1 32.70 -15.34 -2.05
N LEU A 2 32.40 -16.21 -3.03
CA LEU A 2 31.42 -15.97 -4.11
C LEU A 2 30.01 -15.53 -3.65
N LYS A 3 29.44 -16.20 -2.62
CA LYS A 3 28.12 -15.85 -2.06
C LYS A 3 28.02 -14.39 -1.57
N ARG A 4 29.09 -13.85 -0.95
CA ARG A 4 29.09 -12.46 -0.47
C ARG A 4 29.21 -11.46 -1.63
N GLY A 5 29.94 -11.81 -2.70
CA GLY A 5 30.05 -11.00 -3.91
C GLY A 5 28.72 -10.87 -4.65
N ILE A 6 28.00 -12.00 -4.82
CA ILE A 6 26.69 -12.02 -5.48
C ILE A 6 25.66 -11.19 -4.71
N ILE A 7 25.61 -11.31 -3.38
CA ILE A 7 24.67 -10.54 -2.54
C ILE A 7 24.96 -9.04 -2.63
N LYS A 8 26.23 -8.62 -2.53
CA LYS A 8 26.61 -7.20 -2.62
C LYS A 8 26.37 -6.63 -4.02
N GLY A 9 26.65 -7.41 -5.07
CA GLY A 9 26.38 -7.03 -6.45
C GLY A 9 24.89 -6.85 -6.73
N GLY A 10 24.06 -7.79 -6.25
CA GLY A 10 22.60 -7.69 -6.35
C GLY A 10 22.05 -6.47 -5.63
N GLN A 11 22.49 -6.20 -4.40
CA GLN A 11 22.10 -5.00 -3.65
C GLN A 11 22.48 -3.70 -4.37
N GLY A 12 23.70 -3.64 -4.91
CA GLY A 12 24.16 -2.48 -5.68
C GLY A 12 23.30 -2.23 -6.92
N LEU A 13 23.01 -3.29 -7.68
CA LEU A 13 22.14 -3.20 -8.86
C LEU A 13 20.72 -2.74 -8.49
N THR A 14 20.13 -3.31 -7.44
CA THR A 14 18.81 -2.90 -6.94
C THR A 14 18.78 -1.42 -6.54
N LEU A 15 19.82 -0.94 -5.85
CA LEU A 15 19.93 0.46 -5.46
C LEU A 15 20.05 1.40 -6.67
N ILE A 16 20.81 1.02 -7.69
CA ILE A 16 20.95 1.80 -8.93
C ILE A 16 19.62 1.90 -9.66
N ILE A 17 18.92 0.77 -9.83
CA ILE A 17 17.61 0.74 -10.50
C ILE A 17 16.58 1.57 -9.71
N ALA A 18 16.53 1.39 -8.39
CA ALA A 18 15.63 2.15 -7.53
C ALA A 18 15.92 3.66 -7.60
N GLY A 19 17.20 4.05 -7.54
CA GLY A 19 17.61 5.45 -7.68
C GLY A 19 17.23 6.05 -9.03
N GLY A 20 17.41 5.30 -10.12
CA GLY A 20 16.99 5.71 -11.46
C GLY A 20 15.47 5.89 -11.59
N LEU A 21 14.69 4.96 -11.04
CA LEU A 21 13.22 5.07 -11.00
C LEU A 21 12.77 6.28 -10.19
N VAL A 22 13.37 6.54 -9.02
CA VAL A 22 13.06 7.73 -8.22
C VAL A 22 13.38 9.02 -8.99
N GLY A 23 14.53 9.07 -9.66
CA GLY A 23 14.89 10.22 -10.51
C GLY A 23 13.88 10.45 -11.63
N TRP A 24 13.45 9.38 -12.32
CA TRP A 24 12.43 9.48 -13.36
C TRP A 24 11.08 9.94 -12.81
N MET A 25 10.62 9.39 -11.68
CA MET A 25 9.37 9.80 -11.04
C MET A 25 9.40 11.27 -10.62
N LEU A 26 10.54 11.79 -10.14
CA LEU A 26 10.71 13.20 -9.81
C LEU A 26 10.58 14.09 -11.05
N VAL A 27 11.23 13.73 -12.16
CA VAL A 27 11.13 14.47 -13.42
C VAL A 27 9.69 14.48 -13.94
N ALA A 28 9.03 13.32 -13.94
CA ALA A 28 7.64 13.21 -14.38
C ALA A 28 6.70 14.05 -13.49
N MET A 29 6.91 14.04 -12.17
CA MET A 29 6.13 14.85 -11.22
C MET A 29 6.33 16.35 -11.48
N ILE A 30 7.56 16.81 -11.72
CA ILE A 30 7.87 18.20 -12.04
C ILE A 30 7.18 18.62 -13.35
N GLN A 31 7.25 17.79 -14.39
CA GLN A 31 6.59 18.06 -15.67
C GLN A 31 5.08 18.18 -15.51
N ILE A 32 4.45 17.32 -14.72
CA ILE A 32 3.01 17.38 -14.44
C ILE A 32 2.67 18.64 -13.62
N MET A 33 3.45 18.99 -12.59
CA MET A 33 3.23 20.24 -11.83
C MET A 33 3.31 21.48 -12.73
N LEU A 34 4.26 21.52 -13.67
CA LEU A 34 4.42 22.65 -14.59
C LEU A 34 3.24 22.82 -15.56
N ILE A 35 2.51 21.74 -15.88
CA ILE A 35 1.41 21.74 -16.84
C ILE A 35 0.04 21.89 -16.14
N ALA A 36 -0.13 21.35 -14.92
CA ALA A 36 -1.44 21.10 -14.31
C ALA A 36 -1.83 22.06 -13.17
N LEU A 37 -1.11 23.16 -12.92
CA LEU A 37 -1.39 24.04 -11.78
C LEU A 37 -2.07 25.37 -12.17
N PRO A 38 -3.42 25.44 -12.20
CA PRO A 38 -4.12 26.67 -11.92
C PRO A 38 -4.13 26.91 -10.40
N ALA A 39 -3.67 28.07 -9.96
CA ALA A 39 -3.94 28.68 -8.64
C ALA A 39 -3.54 27.93 -7.34
N ILE A 40 -2.45 27.13 -7.33
CA ILE A 40 -1.84 26.73 -6.04
C ILE A 40 -0.79 27.78 -5.66
N THR A 41 -1.01 28.48 -4.55
CA THR A 41 -0.07 29.51 -4.05
C THR A 41 1.25 28.88 -3.60
N GLY A 42 2.36 29.62 -3.70
CA GLY A 42 3.67 29.17 -3.21
C GLY A 42 3.67 28.79 -1.72
N LEU A 43 2.74 29.35 -0.93
CA LEU A 43 2.53 29.00 0.47
C LEU A 43 2.02 27.55 0.62
N THR A 44 1.06 27.14 -0.20
CA THR A 44 0.51 25.77 -0.17
C THR A 44 1.58 24.73 -0.53
N ILE A 45 2.41 25.01 -1.55
CA ILE A 45 3.52 24.13 -1.95
C ILE A 45 4.55 24.03 -0.82
N SER A 46 4.89 25.16 -0.19
CA SER A 46 5.85 25.20 0.92
C SER A 46 5.34 24.42 2.13
N LEU A 47 4.05 24.56 2.47
CA LEU A 47 3.41 23.82 3.57
C LEU A 47 3.39 22.31 3.30
N ILE A 48 3.00 21.87 2.10
CA ILE A 48 3.00 20.44 1.73
C ILE A 48 4.41 19.87 1.80
N SER A 49 5.41 20.62 1.32
CA SER A 49 6.81 20.21 1.34
C SER A 49 7.32 20.08 2.77
N PHE A 50 7.02 21.05 3.63
CA PHE A 50 7.39 21.03 5.05
C PHE A 50 6.74 19.87 5.80
N LEU A 51 5.43 19.66 5.62
CA LEU A 51 4.71 18.54 6.23
C LEU A 51 5.24 17.18 5.75
N SER A 52 5.57 17.07 4.46
CA SER A 52 6.16 15.85 3.90
C SER A 52 7.54 15.57 4.50
N LEU A 53 8.38 16.60 4.63
CA LEU A 53 9.70 16.47 5.24
C LEU A 53 9.60 16.10 6.73
N ALA A 54 8.72 16.76 7.48
CA ALA A 54 8.45 16.46 8.89
C ALA A 54 7.99 15.00 9.07
N LEU A 55 7.11 14.52 8.19
CA LEU A 55 6.66 13.13 8.19
C LEU A 55 7.82 12.16 7.93
N LEU A 56 8.68 12.44 6.95
CA LEU A 56 9.85 11.59 6.65
C LEU A 56 10.83 11.53 7.82
N ILE A 57 11.11 12.67 8.46
CA ILE A 57 11.94 12.73 9.68
C ILE A 57 11.28 11.92 10.80
N GLY A 58 9.96 12.05 10.98
CA GLY A 58 9.20 11.28 11.96
C GLY A 58 9.31 9.77 11.73
N VAL A 59 9.16 9.32 10.49
CA VAL A 59 9.32 7.90 10.11
C VAL A 59 10.74 7.42 10.40
N TRP A 60 11.76 8.19 10.04
CA TRP A 60 13.15 7.85 10.29
C TRP A 60 13.45 7.75 11.79
N MET A 61 13.02 8.72 12.59
CA MET A 61 13.21 8.73 14.04
C MET A 61 12.49 7.54 14.71
N LEU A 62 11.26 7.25 14.28
CA LEU A 62 10.50 6.10 14.75
C LEU A 62 11.20 4.79 14.39
N ALA A 63 11.69 4.66 13.16
CA ALA A 63 12.44 3.48 12.71
C ALA A 63 13.71 3.28 13.54
N HIS A 64 14.46 4.35 13.81
CA HIS A 64 15.68 4.29 14.63
C HIS A 64 15.37 3.90 16.08
N LEU A 65 14.27 4.39 16.66
CA LEU A 65 13.84 4.00 18.01
C LEU A 65 13.41 2.53 18.06
N LEU A 66 12.63 2.07 17.07
CA LEU A 66 12.14 0.69 16.97
C LEU A 66 13.29 -0.30 16.71
N ALA A 67 14.34 0.11 16.00
CA ALA A 67 15.49 -0.74 15.71
C ALA A 67 16.21 -1.22 16.98
N ARG A 68 16.12 -0.46 18.08
CA ARG A 68 16.67 -0.80 19.40
C ARG A 68 15.77 -1.75 20.22
N ARG A 69 14.52 -1.99 19.79
CA ARG A 69 13.57 -2.87 20.48
C ARG A 69 13.71 -4.32 20.01
N LYS A 70 13.11 -5.28 20.74
CA LYS A 70 12.98 -6.67 20.28
C LYS A 70 12.00 -6.78 19.11
N THR A 71 12.08 -7.84 18.31
CA THR A 71 11.17 -8.06 17.16
C THR A 71 9.70 -8.02 17.56
N SER A 72 9.34 -8.53 18.74
CA SER A 72 7.98 -8.43 19.29
C SER A 72 7.51 -6.98 19.44
N GLY A 73 8.41 -6.06 19.80
CA GLY A 73 8.10 -4.63 19.89
C GLY A 73 7.84 -3.99 18.52
N ILE A 74 8.49 -4.47 17.47
CA ILE A 74 8.25 -4.01 16.09
C ILE A 74 6.88 -4.51 15.61
N ILE A 75 6.59 -5.79 15.82
CA ILE A 75 5.28 -6.39 15.48
C ILE A 75 4.16 -5.66 16.22
N LEU A 76 4.34 -5.38 17.51
CA LEU A 76 3.36 -4.64 18.30
C LEU A 76 3.16 -3.22 17.75
N ALA A 77 4.24 -2.50 17.43
CA ALA A 77 4.14 -1.17 16.86
C ALA A 77 3.42 -1.16 15.50
N PHE A 78 3.75 -2.10 14.61
CA PHE A 78 3.05 -2.25 13.32
C PHE A 78 1.58 -2.56 13.54
N THR A 79 1.27 -3.45 14.47
CA THR A 79 -0.10 -3.81 14.82
C THR A 79 -0.88 -2.59 15.30
N ILE A 80 -0.37 -1.84 16.29
CA ILE A 80 -1.02 -0.62 16.80
C ILE A 80 -1.24 0.40 15.68
N LEU A 81 -0.21 0.65 14.86
CA LEU A 81 -0.28 1.60 13.75
C LEU A 81 -1.26 1.18 12.66
N THR A 82 -1.46 -0.12 12.44
CA THR A 82 -2.47 -0.62 11.50
C THR A 82 -3.88 -0.60 12.10
N LEU A 83 -4.02 -0.92 13.38
CA LEU A 83 -5.31 -0.94 14.08
C LEU A 83 -5.91 0.45 14.27
N ILE A 84 -5.09 1.52 14.31
CA ILE A 84 -5.58 2.90 14.34
C ILE A 84 -6.47 3.22 13.12
N LYS A 85 -6.38 2.45 12.03
CA LYS A 85 -7.25 2.60 10.86
C LYS A 85 -8.69 2.15 11.13
N LEU A 86 -8.92 1.22 12.06
CA LEU A 86 -10.27 0.73 12.37
C LEU A 86 -11.25 1.81 12.84
N PRO A 87 -10.91 2.68 13.82
CA PRO A 87 -11.80 3.76 14.20
C PRO A 87 -11.99 4.77 13.06
N ILE A 88 -10.98 5.00 12.20
CA ILE A 88 -11.10 5.89 11.05
C ILE A 88 -12.13 5.35 10.05
N VAL A 89 -12.09 4.05 9.74
CA VAL A 89 -13.09 3.38 8.88
C VAL A 89 -14.49 3.50 9.47
N GLY A 90 -14.64 3.31 10.79
CA GLY A 90 -15.93 3.43 11.47
C GLY A 90 -16.48 4.85 11.52
N LEU A 91 -15.62 5.85 11.75
CA LEU A 91 -16.01 7.25 11.92
C LEU A 91 -16.25 7.97 10.59
N LEU A 92 -15.40 7.74 9.58
CA LEU A 92 -15.45 8.47 8.31
C LEU A 92 -16.41 7.86 7.28
N LYS A 93 -17.10 6.75 7.62
CA LYS A 93 -18.06 6.04 6.75
C LYS A 93 -17.59 5.99 5.30
N ILE A 94 -16.36 5.51 5.11
CA ILE A 94 -15.66 5.72 3.87
C ILE A 94 -16.33 4.90 2.76
N ALA A 95 -16.89 5.61 1.78
CA ALA A 95 -17.50 4.99 0.62
C ALA A 95 -16.41 4.45 -0.33
N PRO A 96 -16.64 3.33 -1.02
CA PRO A 96 -15.68 2.81 -1.99
C PRO A 96 -15.58 3.77 -3.18
N THR A 97 -14.36 4.13 -3.55
CA THR A 97 -14.09 4.93 -4.75
C THR A 97 -13.24 4.13 -5.75
N SER A 98 -13.44 4.42 -7.04
CA SER A 98 -12.65 3.88 -8.15
C SER A 98 -12.53 2.34 -8.14
N ASP A 99 -11.31 1.80 -8.22
CA ASP A 99 -11.03 0.37 -8.32
C ASP A 99 -11.52 -0.46 -7.13
N PHE A 100 -11.55 0.13 -5.92
CA PHE A 100 -12.00 -0.57 -4.72
C PHE A 100 -13.48 -0.95 -4.79
N TRP A 101 -14.32 -0.10 -5.41
CA TRP A 101 -15.71 -0.43 -5.69
C TRP A 101 -15.81 -1.68 -6.58
N ASN A 102 -14.99 -1.75 -7.62
CA ASN A 102 -15.03 -2.85 -8.58
C ASN A 102 -14.55 -4.16 -7.96
N TYR A 103 -13.50 -4.13 -7.13
CA TYR A 103 -13.06 -5.30 -6.37
C TYR A 103 -14.17 -5.81 -5.46
N HIS A 104 -14.87 -4.92 -4.75
CA HIS A 104 -15.95 -5.28 -3.86
C HIS A 104 -17.18 -5.84 -4.61
N ALA A 105 -17.62 -5.16 -5.67
CA ALA A 105 -18.80 -5.56 -6.43
C ALA A 105 -18.60 -6.93 -7.12
N LEU A 106 -17.44 -7.13 -7.75
CA LEU A 106 -17.08 -8.40 -8.37
C LEU A 106 -16.95 -9.53 -7.33
N ALA A 107 -16.38 -9.21 -6.16
CA ALA A 107 -16.30 -10.14 -5.05
C ALA A 107 -17.69 -10.56 -4.54
N ALA A 108 -18.63 -9.61 -4.44
CA ALA A 108 -20.01 -9.87 -4.03
C ALA A 108 -20.74 -10.77 -5.04
N TYR A 109 -20.61 -10.51 -6.35
CA TYR A 109 -21.21 -11.37 -7.38
C TYR A 109 -20.62 -12.78 -7.37
N SER A 110 -19.30 -12.89 -7.19
CA SER A 110 -18.62 -14.19 -7.06
C SER A 110 -19.11 -14.94 -5.81
N ALA A 111 -19.22 -14.26 -4.66
CA ALA A 111 -19.70 -14.85 -3.42
C ALA A 111 -21.18 -15.29 -3.49
N GLN A 112 -21.98 -14.68 -4.38
CA GLN A 112 -23.35 -15.10 -4.68
C GLN A 112 -23.43 -16.27 -5.68
N GLY A 113 -22.30 -16.84 -6.09
CA GLY A 113 -22.22 -18.00 -6.98
C GLY A 113 -22.17 -17.67 -8.47
N MET A 114 -22.04 -16.39 -8.85
CA MET A 114 -21.88 -16.03 -10.25
C MET A 114 -20.44 -16.32 -10.70
N THR A 115 -20.28 -17.17 -11.72
CA THR A 115 -18.95 -17.48 -12.26
C THR A 115 -18.40 -16.29 -13.05
N TRP A 116 -17.06 -16.18 -13.14
CA TRP A 116 -16.41 -15.17 -13.99
C TRP A 116 -16.90 -15.22 -15.45
N LYS A 117 -17.15 -16.42 -15.96
CA LYS A 117 -17.72 -16.62 -17.30
C LYS A 117 -19.11 -15.97 -17.41
N THR A 118 -20.00 -16.23 -16.46
CA THR A 118 -21.34 -15.64 -16.43
C THR A 118 -21.28 -14.11 -16.29
N MET A 119 -20.35 -13.57 -15.49
CA MET A 119 -20.15 -12.11 -15.40
C MET A 119 -19.67 -11.50 -16.71
N ALA A 120 -18.88 -12.24 -17.50
CA ALA A 120 -18.39 -11.78 -18.80
C ALA A 120 -19.51 -11.76 -19.83
N GLU A 121 -20.28 -12.85 -19.92
CA GLU A 121 -21.41 -13.00 -20.84
C GLU A 121 -22.54 -12.00 -20.54
N THR A 122 -22.70 -11.58 -19.28
CA THR A 122 -23.71 -10.60 -18.86
C THR A 122 -23.19 -9.15 -18.84
N GLY A 123 -21.96 -8.90 -19.31
CA GLY A 123 -21.36 -7.56 -19.37
C GLY A 123 -20.99 -6.95 -18.01
N ARG A 124 -21.16 -7.68 -16.90
CA ARG A 124 -20.88 -7.20 -15.53
C ARG A 124 -19.38 -7.06 -15.23
N LEU A 125 -18.53 -7.76 -15.99
CA LEU A 125 -17.07 -7.62 -15.89
C LEU A 125 -16.53 -6.33 -16.55
N GLY A 126 -17.27 -5.74 -17.50
CA GLY A 126 -16.83 -4.55 -18.22
C GLY A 126 -15.41 -4.66 -18.79
N ALA A 127 -14.60 -3.61 -18.62
CA ALA A 127 -13.19 -3.60 -19.04
C ALA A 127 -12.27 -4.44 -18.14
N TYR A 128 -12.74 -5.01 -17.02
CA TYR A 128 -11.88 -5.76 -16.10
C TYR A 128 -11.48 -7.15 -16.62
N VAL A 129 -12.06 -7.60 -17.75
CA VAL A 129 -11.64 -8.81 -18.46
C VAL A 129 -10.17 -8.72 -18.93
N ILE A 130 -9.70 -7.52 -19.27
CA ILE A 130 -8.31 -7.29 -19.72
C ILE A 130 -7.34 -6.98 -18.57
N PHE A 131 -7.84 -6.87 -17.33
CA PHE A 131 -7.06 -6.58 -16.13
C PHE A 131 -7.09 -7.77 -15.17
N PRO A 132 -6.27 -8.82 -15.40
CA PRO A 132 -6.32 -10.05 -14.60
C PRO A 132 -5.99 -9.84 -13.13
N HIS A 133 -5.23 -8.78 -12.80
CA HIS A 133 -4.94 -8.42 -11.41
C HIS A 133 -6.20 -8.03 -10.64
N THR A 134 -7.16 -7.36 -11.27
CA THR A 134 -8.46 -7.00 -10.68
C THR A 134 -9.25 -8.23 -10.29
N LEU A 135 -9.25 -9.26 -11.14
CA LEU A 135 -9.96 -10.52 -10.89
C LEU A 135 -9.33 -11.30 -9.73
N ASN A 136 -7.99 -11.33 -9.65
CA ASN A 136 -7.30 -11.99 -8.55
C ASN A 136 -7.60 -11.31 -7.21
N ILE A 137 -7.61 -9.98 -7.18
CA ILE A 137 -7.98 -9.21 -5.98
C ILE A 137 -9.45 -9.47 -5.62
N ALA A 138 -10.36 -9.40 -6.59
CA ALA A 138 -11.78 -9.67 -6.37
C ALA A 138 -12.04 -11.11 -5.89
N ASN A 139 -11.28 -12.09 -6.38
CA ASN A 139 -11.37 -13.47 -5.92
C ASN A 139 -10.93 -13.59 -4.45
N PHE A 140 -9.81 -12.96 -4.08
CA PHE A 140 -9.39 -12.90 -2.68
C PHE A 140 -10.45 -12.22 -1.79
N PHE A 141 -11.05 -11.12 -2.26
CA PHE A 141 -12.12 -10.43 -1.56
C PHE A 141 -13.41 -11.24 -1.47
N SER A 142 -13.71 -12.11 -2.44
CA SER A 142 -14.90 -12.97 -2.42
C SER A 142 -14.88 -13.99 -1.28
N PHE A 143 -13.70 -14.45 -0.85
CA PHE A 143 -13.59 -15.25 0.37
C PHE A 143 -14.07 -14.46 1.58
N GLY A 144 -13.62 -13.20 1.72
CA GLY A 144 -14.12 -12.30 2.76
C GLY A 144 -15.62 -12.10 2.71
N ALA A 145 -16.15 -11.81 1.52
CA ALA A 145 -17.58 -11.60 1.32
C ALA A 145 -18.43 -12.84 1.62
N ALA A 146 -17.90 -14.05 1.36
CA ALA A 146 -18.59 -15.30 1.67
C ALA A 146 -18.79 -15.52 3.18
N PHE A 147 -17.83 -15.10 4.02
CA PHE A 147 -17.92 -15.27 5.48
C PHE A 147 -18.53 -14.06 6.20
N GLY A 148 -18.24 -12.84 5.74
CA GLY A 148 -18.63 -11.59 6.40
C GLY A 148 -19.76 -10.82 5.72
N GLY A 149 -20.29 -11.34 4.60
CA GLY A 149 -21.30 -10.67 3.79
C GLY A 149 -20.74 -9.54 2.92
N THR A 150 -21.61 -8.88 2.17
CA THR A 150 -21.25 -7.82 1.21
C THR A 150 -21.08 -6.44 1.87
N ASN A 151 -20.65 -6.41 3.13
CA ASN A 151 -20.41 -5.15 3.84
C ASN A 151 -19.00 -4.63 3.52
N PHE A 152 -18.89 -3.35 3.19
CA PHE A 152 -17.60 -2.68 2.94
C PHE A 152 -16.63 -2.78 4.12
N PHE A 153 -17.13 -2.90 5.35
CA PHE A 153 -16.32 -3.12 6.52
C PHE A 153 -15.42 -4.36 6.38
N ILE A 154 -15.92 -5.45 5.79
CA ILE A 154 -15.14 -6.67 5.59
C ILE A 154 -14.02 -6.45 4.58
N SER A 155 -14.31 -5.76 3.48
CA SER A 155 -13.29 -5.39 2.49
C SER A 155 -12.22 -4.47 3.08
N GLN A 156 -12.60 -3.57 4.01
CA GLN A 156 -11.65 -2.72 4.72
C GLN A 156 -10.81 -3.51 5.73
N LEU A 157 -11.39 -4.49 6.43
CA LEU A 157 -10.62 -5.41 7.29
C LEU A 157 -9.57 -6.18 6.50
N ILE A 158 -9.93 -6.68 5.32
CA ILE A 158 -8.99 -7.33 4.41
C ILE A 158 -7.87 -6.38 4.02
N ASN A 159 -8.20 -5.15 3.62
CA ASN A 159 -7.21 -4.15 3.23
C ASN A 159 -6.24 -3.80 4.38
N ILE A 160 -6.76 -3.61 5.60
CA ILE A 160 -5.95 -3.34 6.80
C ILE A 160 -5.04 -4.54 7.11
N SER A 161 -5.56 -5.76 7.00
CA SER A 161 -4.80 -6.98 7.22
C SER A 161 -3.69 -7.17 6.19
N SER A 162 -3.99 -6.94 4.91
CA SER A 162 -2.99 -6.96 3.84
C SER A 162 -1.92 -5.90 4.05
N THR A 163 -2.30 -4.68 4.45
CA THR A 163 -1.34 -3.63 4.79
C THR A 163 -0.39 -4.09 5.90
N TRP A 164 -0.92 -4.70 6.97
CA TRP A 164 -0.11 -5.22 8.07
C TRP A 164 0.85 -6.32 7.61
N LEU A 165 0.37 -7.26 6.79
CA LEU A 165 1.19 -8.32 6.21
C LEU A 165 2.30 -7.77 5.32
N ASP A 166 1.99 -6.81 4.45
CA ASP A 166 2.97 -6.17 3.56
C ASP A 166 4.04 -5.44 4.37
N MET A 167 3.66 -4.72 5.42
CA MET A 167 4.61 -4.08 6.33
C MET A 167 5.58 -5.10 6.94
N LEU A 168 5.07 -6.25 7.39
CA LEU A 168 5.91 -7.32 7.92
C LEU A 168 6.83 -7.91 6.86
N LEU A 169 6.30 -8.22 5.67
CA LEU A 169 7.09 -8.78 4.57
C LEU A 169 8.21 -7.82 4.13
N LEU A 170 7.91 -6.52 4.02
CA LEU A 170 8.89 -5.48 3.72
C LEU A 170 9.93 -5.35 4.85
N TYR A 171 9.50 -5.43 6.12
CA TYR A 171 10.42 -5.47 7.24
C TYR A 171 11.38 -6.66 7.17
N TRP A 172 10.85 -7.86 6.93
CA TRP A 172 11.64 -9.08 6.84
C TRP A 172 12.61 -9.02 5.65
N LEU A 173 12.13 -8.59 4.48
CA LEU A 173 12.95 -8.45 3.29
C LEU A 173 14.04 -7.39 3.50
N GLY A 174 13.67 -6.18 3.91
CA GLY A 174 14.62 -5.10 4.14
C GLY A 174 15.65 -5.44 5.22
N SER A 175 15.23 -6.08 6.31
CA SER A 175 16.15 -6.51 7.38
C SER A 175 17.06 -7.65 6.96
N ARG A 176 16.60 -8.55 6.08
CA ARG A 176 17.37 -9.71 5.63
C ARG A 176 18.49 -9.32 4.67
N TRP A 177 18.22 -8.36 3.80
CA TRP A 177 19.13 -7.96 2.74
C TRP A 177 19.93 -6.71 3.12
N PHE A 178 19.36 -5.74 3.80
CA PHE A 178 20.05 -4.48 4.13
C PHE A 178 20.36 -4.40 5.62
N SER A 179 19.60 -3.58 6.35
CA SER A 179 19.70 -3.42 7.79
C SER A 179 18.32 -3.46 8.42
N ARG A 180 18.29 -3.70 9.72
CA ARG A 180 17.05 -3.71 10.49
C ARG A 180 16.30 -2.38 10.40
N GLU A 181 17.03 -1.27 10.42
CA GLU A 181 16.49 0.08 10.28
C GLU A 181 15.84 0.29 8.91
N VAL A 182 16.48 -0.19 7.85
CA VAL A 182 15.95 -0.10 6.47
C VAL A 182 14.66 -0.91 6.35
N GLY A 183 14.61 -2.13 6.91
CA GLY A 183 13.38 -2.93 6.95
C GLY A 183 12.24 -2.24 7.69
N ILE A 184 12.50 -1.67 8.87
CA ILE A 184 11.48 -0.95 9.64
C ILE A 184 11.00 0.28 8.86
N THR A 185 11.93 1.03 8.26
CA THR A 185 11.61 2.22 7.46
C THR A 185 10.73 1.87 6.27
N ALA A 186 11.06 0.79 5.54
CA ALA A 186 10.26 0.32 4.41
C ALA A 186 8.83 -0.03 4.82
N GLY A 187 8.65 -0.75 5.93
CA GLY A 187 7.31 -1.05 6.46
C GLY A 187 6.55 0.21 6.87
N LEU A 188 7.18 1.14 7.60
CA LEU A 188 6.53 2.38 8.02
C LEU A 188 6.16 3.31 6.85
N LEU A 189 7.00 3.38 5.81
CA LEU A 189 6.67 4.14 4.59
C LEU A 189 5.50 3.52 3.83
N PHE A 190 5.41 2.19 3.78
CA PHE A 190 4.31 1.51 3.10
C PHE A 190 2.95 1.82 3.72
N LEU A 191 2.89 1.91 5.06
CA LEU A 191 1.67 2.27 5.80
C LEU A 191 1.01 3.56 5.27
N ARG A 192 1.83 4.54 4.86
CA ARG A 192 1.37 5.83 4.28
C ARG A 192 0.63 5.60 2.95
N TYR A 193 1.19 4.79 2.05
CA TYR A 193 0.64 4.59 0.71
C TYR A 193 -0.65 3.78 0.73
N SER A 194 -0.76 2.79 1.62
CA SER A 194 -2.00 2.02 1.81
C SER A 194 -3.12 2.82 2.48
N CYS A 195 -2.87 4.07 2.88
CA CYS A 195 -3.90 4.97 3.41
C CYS A 195 -4.67 5.72 2.31
N ILE A 196 -4.14 5.74 1.07
CA ILE A 196 -4.70 6.51 -0.06
C ILE A 196 -5.67 5.68 -0.92
N LEU A 197 -5.72 4.35 -0.78
CA LEU A 197 -6.69 3.50 -1.47
C LEU A 197 -8.12 3.60 -0.92
N VAL A 198 -8.39 4.59 -0.08
CA VAL A 198 -9.65 4.76 0.66
C VAL A 198 -10.22 6.17 0.47
N VAL A 199 -9.70 7.01 -0.45
CA VAL A 199 -10.36 8.26 -0.86
C VAL A 199 -10.36 8.36 -2.37
#